data_AF-A0A0F7SP74-F1
#
_entry.id   AF-A0A0F7SP74-F1
#
_cell.length_a   1.000
_cell.length_b   1.000
_cell.length_c   1.000
_cell.angle_alpha   90.00
_cell.angle_beta   90.00
_cell.angle_gamma   90.00
#
_symmetry.space_group_name_H-M   'P 1'
#
loop_
_entity.id
_entity.type
_entity.pdbx_description
1 polymer ?
#
loop_
_entity_poly.entity_id
_entity_poly.type
_entity_poly.pdbx_seq_one_letter_code
_entity_poly.pdbx_strand_id
1 'polypeptide(L)'
;MRISLLNRPLFNSFFGIMDIKQGALLIVAFGLLNKIAGVYGLFGALFSGGTIGQLSFYLYSTVTLAGFVWGLKAISEEQTTNVFKFSHLYILDHLVTTFYTFLFSIVWWLYIPHDGRRVSNSPAQAAMIALAKSRGELLGEDLSDEERVRIAESLWDHEKIFAVFVLIACWALKIYFALALYSFASHLKHNSYRGLPMTNTSSTNMSSIGSNSAIPMMTTTTSSPNHIRSGSNGREEDEEEGKDVFKWDSEDEEGESSNKPKTSRRADERV
;
A
#
# COMPACT_ATOMS: atom_id res chain seq x y z
N MET A 1 36.19 14.22 -6.06
CA MET A 1 35.90 13.62 -4.73
C MET A 1 35.19 12.29 -4.97
N ARG A 2 35.88 11.15 -4.83
CA ARG A 2 35.26 9.82 -5.03
C ARG A 2 34.24 9.60 -3.92
N ILE A 3 32.99 9.34 -4.28
CA ILE A 3 31.95 8.90 -3.36
C ILE A 3 32.30 7.45 -2.96
N SER A 4 33.30 7.26 -2.10
CA SER A 4 33.72 5.95 -1.60
C SER A 4 32.80 5.42 -0.49
N LEU A 5 32.03 6.32 0.15
CA LEU A 5 31.10 5.98 1.22
C LEU A 5 29.85 5.21 0.74
N LEU A 6 29.40 5.41 -0.51
CA LEU A 6 28.26 4.65 -1.08
C LEU A 6 28.64 3.24 -1.53
N ASN A 7 29.92 2.90 -1.55
CA ASN A 7 30.37 1.60 -2.04
C ASN A 7 30.41 0.54 -0.93
N ARG A 8 30.11 0.90 0.32
CA ARG A 8 29.96 -0.03 1.45
C ARG A 8 28.50 0.00 1.93
N PRO A 9 27.91 -1.16 2.27
CA PRO A 9 26.57 -1.17 2.85
C PRO A 9 26.58 -0.43 4.18
N LEU A 10 25.61 0.46 4.38
CA LEU A 10 25.46 1.22 5.64
C LEU A 10 24.70 0.41 6.68
N PHE A 11 23.75 -0.41 6.23
CA PHE A 11 22.89 -1.22 7.07
C PHE A 11 22.99 -2.69 6.68
N ASN A 12 23.08 -3.55 7.70
CA ASN A 12 23.09 -5.02 7.56
C ASN A 12 21.69 -5.63 7.78
N SER A 13 20.72 -4.82 8.19
CA SER A 13 19.35 -5.21 8.53
C SER A 13 18.41 -4.03 8.39
N PHE A 14 17.12 -4.31 8.22
CA PHE A 14 16.07 -3.30 8.21
C PHE A 14 15.57 -3.05 9.64
N PHE A 15 15.72 -1.82 10.12
CA PHE A 15 15.43 -1.36 11.49
C PHE A 15 16.13 -2.15 12.60
N GLY A 16 17.16 -2.95 12.27
CA GLY A 16 17.80 -3.81 13.25
C GLY A 16 17.01 -5.08 13.61
N ILE A 17 15.84 -5.31 13.01
CA ILE A 17 14.92 -6.40 13.41
C ILE A 17 14.58 -7.37 12.27
N MET A 18 14.76 -6.95 11.02
CA MET A 18 14.31 -7.69 9.84
C MET A 18 15.43 -7.79 8.81
N ASP A 19 15.37 -8.84 8.00
CA ASP A 19 16.23 -8.98 6.83
C ASP A 19 16.14 -7.77 5.88
N ILE A 20 17.29 -7.38 5.30
CA ILE A 20 17.40 -6.18 4.46
C ILE A 20 16.61 -6.32 3.15
N LYS A 21 16.46 -7.53 2.57
CA LYS A 21 15.65 -7.75 1.36
C LYS A 21 14.17 -7.60 1.69
N GLN A 22 13.72 -8.17 2.81
CA GLN A 22 12.34 -8.01 3.26
C GLN A 22 12.00 -6.53 3.50
N GLY A 23 12.92 -5.78 4.12
CA GLY A 23 12.82 -4.33 4.24
C GLY A 23 12.73 -3.61 2.90
N ALA A 24 13.58 -3.97 1.93
CA ALA A 24 13.55 -3.40 0.59
C ALA A 24 12.23 -3.67 -0.15
N LEU A 25 11.68 -4.88 -0.03
CA LEU A 25 10.37 -5.24 -0.59
C LEU A 25 9.24 -4.42 0.07
N LEU A 26 9.28 -4.27 1.40
CA LEU A 26 8.30 -3.47 2.14
C LEU A 26 8.34 -2.00 1.73
N ILE A 27 9.53 -1.42 1.56
CA ILE A 27 9.71 -0.04 1.07
C ILE A 27 9.03 0.13 -0.30
N VAL A 28 9.26 -0.80 -1.23
CA VAL A 28 8.67 -0.71 -2.58
C VAL A 28 7.16 -0.99 -2.55
N ALA A 29 6.68 -1.89 -1.70
CA ALA A 29 5.25 -2.15 -1.54
C ALA A 29 4.50 -0.92 -1.05
N PHE A 30 4.97 -0.25 0.01
CA PHE A 30 4.39 1.01 0.47
C PHE A 30 4.51 2.11 -0.59
N GLY A 31 5.63 2.15 -1.30
CA GLY A 31 5.83 3.04 -2.44
C GLY A 31 4.76 2.83 -3.53
N LEU A 32 4.50 1.59 -3.92
CA LEU A 32 3.48 1.22 -4.90
C LEU A 32 2.08 1.63 -4.47
N LEU A 33 1.69 1.37 -3.22
CA LEU A 33 0.40 1.80 -2.68
C LEU A 33 0.27 3.33 -2.76
N ASN A 34 1.32 4.07 -2.42
CA ASN A 34 1.36 5.52 -2.55
C ASN A 34 1.25 5.99 -4.02
N LYS A 35 1.85 5.27 -4.98
CA LYS A 35 1.71 5.57 -6.41
C LYS A 35 0.29 5.29 -6.92
N ILE A 36 -0.33 4.20 -6.50
CA ILE A 36 -1.72 3.84 -6.82
C ILE A 36 -2.68 4.90 -6.28
N ALA A 37 -2.49 5.38 -5.05
CA ALA A 37 -3.26 6.50 -4.51
C ALA A 37 -3.15 7.76 -5.39
N GLY A 38 -1.97 8.01 -5.98
CA GLY A 38 -1.77 9.07 -6.96
C GLY A 38 -2.59 8.89 -8.24
N VAL A 39 -2.83 7.66 -8.70
CA VAL A 39 -3.70 7.39 -9.86
C VAL A 39 -5.15 7.76 -9.55
N TYR A 40 -5.65 7.40 -8.36
CA TYR A 40 -6.97 7.83 -7.92
C TYR A 40 -7.06 9.36 -7.77
N GLY A 41 -6.00 9.99 -7.22
CA GLY A 41 -5.89 11.44 -7.12
C GLY A 41 -5.92 12.13 -8.48
N LEU A 42 -5.29 11.54 -9.51
CA LEU A 42 -5.30 12.04 -10.88
C LEU A 42 -6.72 12.09 -11.44
N PHE A 43 -7.48 11.00 -11.30
CA PHE A 43 -8.88 10.98 -11.72
C PHE A 43 -9.72 12.00 -10.94
N GLY A 44 -9.53 12.08 -9.62
CA GLY A 44 -10.20 13.08 -8.79
C GLY A 44 -9.94 14.51 -9.27
N ALA A 45 -8.68 14.85 -9.56
CA ALA A 45 -8.30 16.17 -10.06
C ALA A 45 -8.87 16.46 -11.46
N LEU A 46 -8.90 15.47 -12.36
CA LEU A 46 -9.42 15.66 -13.72
C LEU A 46 -10.93 15.87 -13.74
N PHE A 47 -11.69 15.14 -12.91
CA PHE A 47 -13.16 15.19 -12.93
C PHE A 47 -13.77 16.20 -11.96
N SER A 48 -13.03 16.59 -10.91
CA SER A 48 -13.56 17.45 -9.83
C SER A 48 -12.96 18.85 -9.82
N GLY A 49 -12.12 19.21 -10.81
CA GLY A 49 -11.56 20.57 -10.93
C GLY A 49 -10.33 20.81 -10.06
N GLY A 50 -9.36 19.89 -10.09
CA GLY A 50 -8.08 20.04 -9.40
C GLY A 50 -7.21 21.16 -9.99
N THR A 51 -6.33 21.72 -9.17
CA THR A 51 -5.36 22.73 -9.60
C THR A 51 -4.30 22.13 -10.54
N ILE A 52 -3.65 22.97 -11.35
CA ILE A 52 -2.52 22.54 -12.22
C ILE A 52 -1.41 21.90 -11.39
N GLY A 53 -1.14 22.42 -10.18
CA GLY A 53 -0.17 21.85 -9.25
C GLY A 53 -0.52 20.43 -8.84
N GLN A 54 -1.78 20.18 -8.44
CA GLN A 54 -2.27 18.84 -8.10
C GLN A 54 -2.20 17.89 -9.32
N LEU A 55 -2.62 18.36 -10.50
CA LEU A 55 -2.59 17.56 -11.72
C LEU A 55 -1.16 17.14 -12.08
N SER A 56 -0.21 18.08 -12.05
CA SER A 56 1.20 17.81 -12.34
C SER A 56 1.83 16.83 -11.35
N PHE A 57 1.50 16.95 -10.06
CA PHE A 57 1.94 16.01 -9.02
C PHE A 57 1.39 14.60 -9.24
N TYR A 58 0.09 14.46 -9.47
CA TYR A 58 -0.54 13.15 -9.66
C TYR A 58 -0.13 12.50 -10.98
N LEU A 59 0.05 13.28 -12.04
CA LEU A 59 0.59 12.79 -13.31
C LEU A 59 2.01 12.27 -13.15
N TYR A 60 2.89 13.04 -12.49
CA TYR A 60 4.25 12.60 -12.15
C TYR A 60 4.21 11.27 -11.36
N SER A 61 3.41 11.21 -10.30
CA SER A 61 3.28 10.01 -9.47
C SER A 61 2.83 8.80 -10.31
N THR A 62 1.84 8.99 -11.18
CA THR A 62 1.32 7.94 -12.08
C THR A 62 2.39 7.45 -13.06
N VAL A 63 3.16 8.35 -13.67
CA VAL A 63 4.26 7.95 -14.58
C VAL A 63 5.34 7.16 -13.83
N THR A 64 5.68 7.56 -12.60
CA THR A 64 6.69 6.86 -11.79
C THR A 64 6.24 5.47 -11.30
N LEU A 65 4.96 5.13 -11.39
CA LEU A 65 4.42 3.82 -10.99
C LEU A 65 5.15 2.67 -11.70
N ALA A 66 5.38 2.80 -13.01
CA ALA A 66 6.09 1.78 -13.78
C ALA A 66 7.52 1.54 -13.26
N GLY A 67 8.19 2.60 -12.79
CA GLY A 67 9.51 2.51 -12.16
C GLY A 67 9.48 1.73 -10.84
N PHE A 68 8.41 1.88 -10.04
CA PHE A 68 8.21 1.12 -8.80
C PHE A 68 7.85 -0.34 -9.05
N VAL A 69 7.02 -0.65 -10.06
CA VAL A 69 6.73 -2.03 -10.46
C VAL A 69 8.01 -2.73 -10.94
N TRP A 70 8.81 -2.03 -11.74
CA TRP A 70 10.12 -2.53 -12.17
C TRP A 70 11.08 -2.72 -10.98
N GLY A 71 11.10 -1.78 -10.04
CA GLY A 71 11.89 -1.89 -8.80
C GLY A 71 11.52 -3.10 -7.95
N LEU A 72 10.23 -3.40 -7.83
CA LEU A 72 9.74 -4.58 -7.11
C LEU A 72 10.30 -5.86 -7.71
N LYS A 73 10.23 -5.99 -9.05
CA LYS A 73 10.80 -7.12 -9.77
C LYS A 73 12.31 -7.22 -9.54
N ALA A 74 13.03 -6.10 -9.70
CA ALA A 74 14.49 -6.06 -9.54
C ALA A 74 14.96 -6.51 -8.15
N ILE A 75 14.24 -6.11 -7.09
CA ILE A 75 14.55 -6.50 -5.71
C ILE A 75 14.20 -7.97 -5.45
N SER A 76 13.05 -8.43 -5.96
CA SER A 76 12.62 -9.82 -5.81
C SER A 76 13.62 -10.80 -6.44
N GLU A 77 14.07 -10.48 -7.65
CA GLU A 77 15.04 -11.26 -8.44
C GLU A 77 16.50 -11.00 -8.06
N GLU A 78 16.77 -10.16 -7.05
CA GLU A 78 18.12 -9.83 -6.56
C GLU A 78 19.09 -9.33 -7.67
N GLN A 79 18.55 -8.60 -8.65
CA GLN A 79 19.32 -8.11 -9.79
C GLN A 79 20.13 -6.87 -9.41
N THR A 80 21.39 -7.06 -9.01
CA THR A 80 22.30 -6.01 -8.51
C THR A 80 22.24 -4.70 -9.31
N THR A 81 22.43 -4.75 -10.63
CA THR A 81 22.43 -3.56 -11.48
C THR A 81 21.10 -2.81 -11.47
N ASN A 82 19.99 -3.55 -11.49
CA ASN A 82 18.66 -2.97 -11.54
C ASN A 82 18.25 -2.42 -10.17
N VAL A 83 18.61 -3.08 -9.07
CA VAL A 83 18.40 -2.57 -7.71
C VAL A 83 19.20 -1.27 -7.49
N PHE A 84 20.43 -1.17 -7.99
CA PHE A 84 21.19 0.09 -7.93
C PHE A 84 20.50 1.21 -8.70
N LYS A 85 20.11 0.97 -9.96
CA LYS A 85 19.39 1.96 -10.77
C LYS A 85 18.07 2.38 -10.10
N PHE A 86 17.33 1.43 -9.54
CA PHE A 86 16.11 1.72 -8.80
C PHE A 86 16.38 2.56 -7.55
N SER A 87 17.48 2.31 -6.83
CA SER A 87 17.85 3.12 -5.65
C SER A 87 18.12 4.58 -6.03
N HIS A 88 18.72 4.85 -7.20
CA HIS A 88 18.87 6.21 -7.72
C HIS A 88 17.52 6.83 -8.10
N LEU A 89 16.65 6.05 -8.77
CA LEU A 89 15.29 6.47 -9.11
C LEU A 89 14.51 6.84 -7.85
N TYR A 90 14.60 6.04 -6.79
CA TYR A 90 13.93 6.30 -5.51
C TYR A 90 14.41 7.61 -4.86
N ILE A 91 15.72 7.90 -4.88
CA ILE A 91 16.24 9.20 -4.41
C ILE A 91 15.70 10.34 -5.26
N LEU A 92 15.72 10.20 -6.59
CA LEU A 92 15.20 11.23 -7.48
C LEU A 92 13.70 11.47 -7.24
N ASP A 93 12.93 10.40 -7.05
CA ASP A 93 11.52 10.47 -6.66
C ASP A 93 11.33 11.19 -5.34
N HIS A 94 12.20 10.91 -4.36
CA HIS A 94 12.16 11.58 -3.08
C HIS A 94 12.46 13.09 -3.19
N LEU A 95 13.40 13.50 -4.05
CA LEU A 95 13.70 14.92 -4.30
C LEU A 95 12.52 15.66 -4.95
N VAL A 96 11.91 15.06 -5.98
CA VAL A 96 10.74 15.65 -6.64
C VAL A 96 9.57 15.73 -5.67
N THR A 97 9.29 14.66 -4.92
CA THR A 97 8.21 14.66 -3.92
C THR A 97 8.49 15.60 -2.75
N THR A 98 9.76 15.85 -2.40
CA THR A 98 10.13 16.86 -1.40
C THR A 98 9.76 18.26 -1.89
N PHE A 99 10.01 18.59 -3.16
CA PHE A 99 9.58 19.86 -3.75
C PHE A 99 8.06 20.05 -3.63
N TYR A 100 7.26 19.04 -4.00
CA TYR A 100 5.80 19.11 -3.84
C TYR A 100 5.35 19.16 -2.37
N THR A 101 6.05 18.46 -1.47
CA THR A 101 5.78 18.54 -0.02
C THR A 101 6.02 19.95 0.51
N PHE A 102 7.05 20.63 0.02
CA PHE A 102 7.33 22.01 0.38
C PHE A 102 6.25 22.97 -0.14
N LEU A 103 5.84 22.84 -1.40
CA LEU A 103 4.72 23.61 -1.96
C LEU A 103 3.42 23.36 -1.18
N PHE A 104 3.11 22.09 -0.88
CA PHE A 104 1.97 21.72 -0.05
C PHE A 104 2.05 22.40 1.32
N SER A 105 3.21 22.39 1.97
CA SER A 105 3.40 22.99 3.29
C SER A 105 3.16 24.50 3.27
N ILE A 106 3.66 25.21 2.24
CA ILE A 106 3.39 26.64 2.06
C ILE A 106 1.89 26.89 1.91
N VAL A 107 1.24 26.18 0.99
CA VAL A 107 -0.19 26.36 0.71
C VAL A 107 -1.02 26.06 1.96
N TRP A 108 -0.76 24.93 2.60
CA TRP A 108 -1.52 24.44 3.74
C TRP A 108 -1.39 25.34 4.97
N TRP A 109 -0.19 25.83 5.29
CA TRP A 109 0.01 26.65 6.49
C TRP A 109 -0.23 28.14 6.29
N LEU A 110 -0.06 28.68 5.08
CA LEU A 110 -0.10 30.14 4.86
C LEU A 110 -1.34 30.61 4.10
N TYR A 111 -1.94 29.76 3.26
CA TYR A 111 -3.00 30.19 2.34
C TYR A 111 -4.36 29.53 2.60
N ILE A 112 -4.40 28.37 3.25
CA ILE A 112 -5.65 27.69 3.59
C ILE A 112 -6.14 28.17 4.96
N PRO A 113 -7.33 28.79 5.06
CA PRO A 113 -7.89 29.15 6.36
C PRO A 113 -8.31 27.89 7.12
N HIS A 114 -7.91 27.80 8.40
CA HIS A 114 -8.30 26.71 9.30
C HIS A 114 -9.58 27.06 10.08
N ASP A 115 -10.59 27.52 9.34
CA ASP A 115 -11.82 28.08 9.89
C ASP A 115 -12.87 27.01 10.26
N GLY A 116 -12.58 25.73 10.03
CA GLY A 116 -13.47 24.60 10.30
C GLY A 116 -14.63 24.44 9.31
N ARG A 117 -14.58 25.10 8.14
CA ARG A 117 -15.63 24.94 7.13
C ARG A 117 -15.52 23.57 6.47
N ARG A 118 -16.67 22.95 6.22
CA ARG A 118 -16.75 21.74 5.41
C ARG A 118 -16.67 22.13 3.95
N VAL A 119 -15.54 21.88 3.31
CA VAL A 119 -15.37 22.11 1.86
C VAL A 119 -15.81 20.84 1.13
N SER A 120 -16.81 20.98 0.26
CA SER A 120 -17.16 19.91 -0.68
C SER A 120 -16.22 19.97 -1.88
N ASN A 121 -15.60 18.84 -2.22
CA ASN A 121 -14.74 18.73 -3.40
C ASN A 121 -15.46 18.09 -4.59
N SER A 122 -16.75 17.72 -4.47
CA SER A 122 -17.52 17.18 -5.60
C SER A 122 -19.03 17.42 -5.46
N PRO A 123 -19.80 17.39 -6.57
CA PRO A 123 -21.27 17.46 -6.50
C PRO A 123 -21.88 16.33 -5.65
N ALA A 124 -21.29 15.14 -5.69
CA ALA A 124 -21.71 14.02 -4.86
C ALA A 124 -21.45 14.27 -3.36
N GLN A 125 -20.28 14.82 -3.00
CA GLN A 125 -20.00 15.22 -1.62
C GLN A 125 -20.93 16.35 -1.16
N ALA A 126 -21.27 17.28 -2.04
CA ALA A 126 -22.21 18.35 -1.72
C ALA A 126 -23.62 17.79 -1.46
N ALA A 127 -24.07 16.83 -2.27
CA ALA A 127 -25.34 16.14 -2.07
C ALA A 127 -25.36 15.34 -0.76
N MET A 128 -24.27 14.66 -0.41
CA MET A 128 -24.13 13.94 0.85
C MET A 128 -24.17 14.88 2.06
N ILE A 129 -23.48 16.02 1.99
CA ILE A 129 -23.52 17.04 3.05
C ILE A 129 -24.94 17.62 3.16
N ALA A 130 -25.60 17.91 2.04
CA ALA A 130 -26.97 18.42 2.03
C ALA A 130 -27.98 17.41 2.60
N LEU A 131 -27.80 16.11 2.33
CA LEU A 131 -28.63 15.03 2.86
C LEU A 131 -28.39 14.81 4.36
N ALA A 132 -27.12 14.82 4.80
CA ALA A 132 -26.81 14.77 6.23
C ALA A 132 -27.39 15.98 6.98
N LYS A 133 -27.35 17.16 6.35
CA LYS A 133 -27.98 18.38 6.86
C LYS A 133 -29.49 18.23 6.98
N SER A 134 -30.17 17.74 5.95
CA SER A 134 -31.64 17.57 5.98
C SER A 134 -32.12 16.54 7.00
N ARG A 135 -31.24 15.62 7.44
CA ARG A 135 -31.51 14.63 8.49
C ARG A 135 -31.09 15.09 9.89
N GLY A 136 -30.50 16.27 10.04
CA GLY A 136 -29.97 16.74 11.33
C GLY A 136 -28.80 15.88 11.86
N GLU A 137 -28.11 15.15 10.98
CA GLU A 137 -26.99 14.27 11.34
C GLU A 137 -25.64 15.04 11.43
N LEU A 138 -25.63 16.32 11.02
CA LEU A 138 -24.44 17.15 11.07
C LEU A 138 -24.22 17.74 12.46
N LEU A 139 -23.30 17.14 13.20
CA LEU A 139 -22.75 17.72 14.43
C LEU A 139 -22.19 19.13 14.15
N GLY A 140 -22.63 20.11 14.96
CA GLY A 140 -22.18 21.50 14.92
C GLY A 140 -22.98 22.44 14.03
N GLU A 141 -24.18 22.04 13.56
CA GLU A 141 -25.09 22.91 12.80
C GLU A 141 -25.60 24.11 13.61
N ASP A 142 -25.68 23.99 14.94
CA ASP A 142 -26.15 25.04 15.85
C ASP A 142 -25.08 26.06 16.26
N LEU A 143 -23.81 25.86 15.87
CA LEU A 143 -22.73 26.79 16.21
C LEU A 143 -22.84 28.05 15.35
N SER A 144 -22.74 29.23 15.98
CA SER A 144 -22.58 30.46 15.21
C SER A 144 -21.29 30.41 14.39
N ASP A 145 -21.26 31.12 13.25
CA ASP A 145 -20.07 31.14 12.38
C ASP A 145 -18.83 31.62 13.13
N GLU A 146 -18.98 32.55 14.07
CA GLU A 146 -17.90 33.08 14.90
C GLU A 146 -17.40 32.04 15.91
N GLU A 147 -18.30 31.30 16.57
CA GLU A 147 -17.91 30.23 17.51
C GLU A 147 -17.20 29.09 16.78
N ARG A 148 -17.68 28.72 15.59
CA ARG A 148 -17.07 27.69 14.76
C ARG A 148 -15.62 28.02 14.41
N VAL A 149 -15.36 29.26 13.98
CA VAL A 149 -14.00 29.73 13.65
C VAL A 149 -13.11 29.71 14.88
N ARG A 150 -13.57 30.26 16.02
CA ARG A 150 -12.78 30.28 17.26
C ARG A 150 -12.40 28.89 17.74
N ILE A 151 -13.34 27.95 17.71
CA ILE A 151 -13.08 26.56 18.09
C ILE A 151 -12.08 25.93 17.12
N ALA A 152 -12.28 26.10 15.81
CA ALA A 152 -11.40 25.52 14.79
C ALA A 152 -9.97 26.07 14.86
N GLU A 153 -9.80 27.38 15.04
CA GLU A 153 -8.50 28.02 15.20
C GLU A 153 -7.80 27.54 16.48
N SER A 154 -8.54 27.45 17.58
CA SER A 154 -7.99 26.93 18.83
C SER A 154 -7.52 25.48 18.69
N LEU A 155 -8.24 24.64 17.93
CA LEU A 155 -7.85 23.26 17.68
C LEU A 155 -6.61 23.20 16.77
N TRP A 156 -6.60 23.98 15.70
CA TRP A 156 -5.47 24.09 14.78
C TRP A 156 -4.18 24.51 15.50
N ASP A 157 -4.27 25.47 16.43
CA ASP A 157 -3.13 25.92 17.20
C ASP A 157 -2.48 24.82 18.05
N HIS A 158 -3.28 23.88 18.56
CA HIS A 158 -2.78 22.72 19.30
C HIS A 158 -2.22 21.63 18.38
N GLU A 159 -2.86 21.37 17.24
CA GLU A 159 -2.53 20.23 16.37
C GLU A 159 -1.42 20.53 15.35
N LYS A 160 -1.20 21.79 14.99
CA LYS A 160 -0.25 22.18 13.93
C LYS A 160 1.18 21.71 14.19
N ILE A 161 1.64 21.73 15.44
CA ILE A 161 3.01 21.30 15.80
C ILE A 161 3.14 19.78 15.60
N PHE A 162 2.14 19.02 16.01
CA PHE A 162 2.11 17.58 15.81
C PHE A 162 2.11 17.24 14.31
N ALA A 163 1.31 17.96 13.51
CA ALA A 163 1.30 17.80 12.05
C ALA A 163 2.68 18.06 11.43
N VAL A 164 3.37 19.14 11.83
CA VAL A 164 4.74 19.43 11.36
C VAL A 164 5.72 18.34 11.76
N PHE A 165 5.65 17.86 13.01
CA PHE A 165 6.50 16.78 13.49
C PHE A 165 6.32 15.51 12.67
N VAL A 166 5.07 15.09 12.45
CA VAL A 166 4.74 13.90 11.64
C VAL A 166 5.25 14.08 10.21
N LEU A 167 5.11 15.27 9.62
CA LEU A 167 5.60 15.57 8.27
C LEU A 167 7.13 15.40 8.19
N ILE A 168 7.88 15.99 9.13
CA ILE A 168 9.34 15.87 9.17
C ILE A 168 9.78 14.43 9.43
N ALA A 169 9.11 13.73 10.35
CA ALA A 169 9.41 12.33 10.66
C ALA A 169 9.20 11.42 9.44
N CYS A 170 8.08 11.54 8.75
CA CYS A 170 7.79 10.81 7.51
C CYS A 170 8.77 11.16 6.39
N TRP A 171 9.19 12.43 6.30
CA TRP A 171 10.20 12.86 5.34
C TRP A 171 11.57 12.23 5.63
N ALA A 172 12.04 12.27 6.89
CA ALA A 172 13.30 11.66 7.30
C ALA A 172 13.29 10.13 7.15
N LEU A 173 12.13 9.50 7.41
CA LEU A 173 11.93 8.08 7.21
C LEU A 173 12.17 7.65 5.77
N LYS A 174 11.76 8.46 4.78
CA LYS A 174 12.04 8.19 3.36
C LYS A 174 13.53 8.28 3.02
N ILE A 175 14.29 9.15 3.68
CA ILE A 175 15.75 9.19 3.54
C ILE A 175 16.35 7.87 4.03
N TYR A 176 15.92 7.40 5.20
CA TYR A 176 16.33 6.08 5.70
C TYR A 176 15.99 4.95 4.72
N PHE A 177 14.80 4.95 4.14
CA PHE A 177 14.41 3.97 3.11
C PHE A 177 15.32 4.01 1.88
N ALA A 178 15.69 5.19 1.40
CA ALA A 178 16.63 5.34 0.29
C ALA A 178 17.99 4.72 0.63
N LEU A 179 18.51 4.99 1.83
CA LEU A 179 19.79 4.45 2.30
C LEU A 179 19.73 2.92 2.53
N ALA A 180 18.59 2.39 2.96
CA ALA A 180 18.36 0.95 3.08
C ALA A 180 18.38 0.25 1.71
N LEU A 181 17.73 0.84 0.69
CA LEU A 181 17.78 0.33 -0.69
C LEU A 181 19.22 0.31 -1.24
N TYR A 182 20.00 1.37 -0.99
CA TYR A 182 21.43 1.40 -1.35
C TYR A 182 22.26 0.35 -0.60
N SER A 183 21.96 0.11 0.67
CA SER A 183 22.65 -0.90 1.47
C SER A 183 22.37 -2.29 0.93
N PHE A 184 21.12 -2.59 0.59
CA PHE A 184 20.75 -3.84 -0.08
C PHE A 184 21.45 -4.01 -1.43
N ALA A 185 21.43 -2.98 -2.28
CA ALA A 185 22.13 -2.99 -3.56
C ALA A 185 23.65 -3.27 -3.40
N SER A 186 24.26 -2.65 -2.39
CA SER A 186 25.67 -2.84 -2.05
C SER A 186 25.96 -4.26 -1.57
N HIS A 187 25.09 -4.84 -0.75
CA HIS A 187 25.22 -6.23 -0.31
C HIS A 187 25.17 -7.23 -1.46
N LEU A 188 24.30 -6.99 -2.45
CA LEU A 188 24.23 -7.82 -3.66
C LEU A 188 25.50 -7.69 -4.52
N LYS A 189 26.05 -6.48 -4.65
CA LYS A 189 27.28 -6.24 -5.42
C LYS A 189 28.51 -6.92 -4.82
N HIS A 190 28.61 -6.93 -3.49
CA HIS A 190 29.74 -7.56 -2.79
C HIS A 190 29.49 -9.05 -2.47
N ASN A 191 28.36 -9.61 -2.92
CA ASN A 191 27.93 -10.98 -2.61
C ASN A 191 27.92 -11.30 -1.10
N SER A 192 27.73 -10.27 -0.27
CA SER A 192 27.75 -10.37 1.20
C SER A 192 26.36 -10.57 1.81
N TYR A 193 25.31 -10.41 1.00
CA TYR A 193 23.92 -10.56 1.43
C TYR A 193 23.66 -11.91 2.10
N ARG A 194 24.15 -13.02 1.53
CA ARG A 194 23.99 -14.37 2.09
C ARG A 194 24.77 -14.62 3.38
N GLY A 195 25.66 -13.71 3.77
CA GLY A 195 26.41 -13.80 5.03
C GLY A 195 25.74 -13.08 6.20
N LEU A 196 24.60 -12.42 5.97
CA LEU A 196 23.95 -11.61 6.99
C LEU A 196 23.26 -12.48 8.05
N PRO A 197 23.35 -12.13 9.35
CA PRO A 197 22.79 -12.94 10.44
C PRO A 197 21.28 -13.22 10.31
N MET A 198 20.53 -12.25 9.78
CA MET A 198 19.07 -12.34 9.64
C MET A 198 18.61 -13.02 8.35
N THR A 199 19.51 -13.27 7.40
CA THR A 199 19.21 -13.98 6.14
C THR A 199 19.43 -15.49 6.29
N ASN A 200 20.28 -15.93 7.23
CA ASN A 200 20.71 -17.33 7.41
C ASN A 200 19.91 -18.14 8.45
N THR A 201 18.82 -17.63 9.00
CA THR A 201 18.04 -18.31 10.04
C THR A 201 17.32 -19.60 9.60
N SER A 202 17.41 -19.99 8.32
CA SER A 202 16.70 -21.16 7.78
C SER A 202 17.53 -22.45 7.70
N SER A 203 18.82 -22.47 8.06
CA SER A 203 19.69 -23.63 7.81
C SER A 203 20.24 -24.36 9.06
N THR A 204 19.88 -23.97 10.29
CA THR A 204 20.52 -24.53 11.50
C THR A 204 19.67 -25.50 12.34
N ASN A 205 18.41 -25.80 11.97
CA ASN A 205 17.53 -26.64 12.82
C ASN A 205 17.07 -27.99 12.22
N MET A 206 17.73 -28.55 11.20
CA MET A 206 17.30 -29.82 10.59
C MET A 206 18.40 -30.86 10.39
N SER A 207 19.44 -30.86 11.23
CA SER A 207 20.55 -31.82 11.15
C SER A 207 20.87 -32.56 12.47
N SER A 208 20.01 -32.49 13.49
CA SER A 208 20.25 -33.19 14.77
C SER A 208 19.39 -34.43 15.04
N ILE A 209 18.67 -34.97 14.04
CA ILE A 209 17.96 -36.26 14.16
C ILE A 209 18.63 -37.24 13.19
N GLY A 210 19.75 -37.82 13.61
CA GLY A 210 20.50 -38.72 12.73
C GLY A 210 21.77 -39.26 13.33
N SER A 211 21.79 -39.58 14.63
CA SER A 211 22.94 -40.27 15.22
C SER A 211 22.56 -40.86 16.57
N ASN A 212 22.23 -42.16 16.58
CA ASN A 212 22.90 -43.19 17.37
C ASN A 212 22.02 -44.42 17.60
N SER A 213 22.30 -45.48 16.85
CA SER A 213 22.18 -46.86 17.34
C SER A 213 22.94 -47.80 16.40
N ALA A 214 24.27 -47.82 16.57
CA ALA A 214 25.10 -48.92 16.11
C ALA A 214 24.86 -50.14 17.00
N ILE A 215 24.50 -51.27 16.41
CA ILE A 215 24.56 -52.60 17.03
C ILE A 215 25.52 -53.46 16.20
N PRO A 216 26.48 -54.18 16.84
CA PRO A 216 27.52 -54.90 16.13
C PRO A 216 27.06 -56.26 15.56
N MET A 217 27.49 -56.50 14.33
CA MET A 217 27.81 -57.74 13.61
C MET A 217 27.61 -59.10 14.32
N MET A 218 26.88 -60.01 13.64
CA MET A 218 27.13 -61.46 13.68
C MET A 218 26.82 -62.10 12.31
N THR A 219 27.80 -62.81 11.77
CA THR A 219 27.81 -63.56 10.50
C THR A 219 27.24 -64.97 10.65
N THR A 220 26.33 -65.39 9.75
CA THR A 220 26.26 -66.77 9.25
C THR A 220 25.64 -66.81 7.84
N THR A 221 26.17 -67.72 7.01
CA THR A 221 25.98 -67.96 5.58
C THR A 221 24.70 -68.72 5.15
N THR A 222 24.45 -68.68 3.83
CA THR A 222 24.00 -69.75 2.90
C THR A 222 22.56 -69.82 2.35
N SER A 223 22.51 -69.95 1.01
CA SER A 223 21.55 -70.65 0.11
C SER A 223 20.43 -69.87 -0.64
N SER A 224 20.50 -69.92 -1.97
CA SER A 224 19.39 -69.82 -2.95
C SER A 224 18.81 -71.24 -3.23
N PRO A 225 17.75 -71.50 -4.06
CA PRO A 225 16.91 -70.63 -4.93
C PRO A 225 15.36 -70.92 -4.94
N ASN A 226 14.61 -70.06 -5.66
CA ASN A 226 13.30 -70.26 -6.37
C ASN A 226 12.07 -70.85 -5.66
N HIS A 227 10.94 -70.12 -5.67
CA HIS A 227 9.70 -70.50 -6.41
C HIS A 227 8.59 -69.43 -6.42
N ILE A 228 7.74 -69.55 -7.44
CA ILE A 228 6.64 -68.71 -7.93
C ILE A 228 5.33 -68.88 -7.12
N ARG A 229 4.51 -67.81 -6.99
CA ARG A 229 3.04 -67.70 -7.29
C ARG A 229 2.14 -67.05 -6.22
N SER A 230 1.27 -66.15 -6.72
CA SER A 230 -0.17 -65.90 -6.42
C SER A 230 -0.66 -65.10 -5.20
N GLY A 231 -1.56 -64.16 -5.49
CA GLY A 231 -2.70 -63.74 -4.65
C GLY A 231 -2.71 -62.24 -4.31
N SER A 232 -3.41 -61.39 -5.07
CA SER A 232 -4.85 -61.03 -4.92
C SER A 232 -5.15 -60.02 -3.81
N ASN A 233 -5.46 -58.78 -4.23
CA ASN A 233 -6.50 -57.86 -3.72
C ASN A 233 -6.18 -56.48 -4.35
N GLY A 234 -7.02 -55.79 -5.12
CA GLY A 234 -8.47 -55.79 -5.19
C GLY A 234 -8.96 -54.40 -4.75
N ARG A 235 -9.67 -53.70 -5.68
CA ARG A 235 -10.71 -52.68 -5.47
C ARG A 235 -10.43 -51.30 -6.10
N GLU A 236 -10.94 -51.16 -7.33
CA GLU A 236 -11.53 -49.94 -7.88
C GLU A 236 -12.80 -49.59 -7.09
N GLU A 237 -13.02 -48.31 -6.77
CA GLU A 237 -14.36 -47.72 -6.61
C GLU A 237 -14.32 -46.29 -7.16
N ASP A 238 -15.09 -46.10 -8.23
CA ASP A 238 -15.62 -44.82 -8.69
C ASP A 238 -16.77 -44.39 -7.76
N GLU A 239 -16.83 -43.12 -7.35
CA GLU A 239 -18.08 -42.48 -6.93
C GLU A 239 -18.12 -41.03 -7.41
N GLU A 240 -19.02 -40.77 -8.36
CA GLU A 240 -19.65 -39.47 -8.63
C GLU A 240 -20.59 -39.10 -7.47
N GLU A 241 -20.62 -37.83 -7.04
CA GLU A 241 -21.87 -37.05 -6.99
C GLU A 241 -21.67 -35.59 -6.54
N GLY A 242 -22.18 -34.66 -7.37
CA GLY A 242 -23.07 -33.55 -6.99
C GLY A 242 -22.66 -32.55 -5.89
N LYS A 243 -22.57 -31.26 -6.28
CA LYS A 243 -23.53 -30.23 -5.82
C LYS A 243 -23.26 -28.85 -6.47
N ASP A 244 -24.21 -28.48 -7.32
CA ASP A 244 -24.97 -27.22 -7.31
C ASP A 244 -24.19 -25.91 -7.46
N VAL A 245 -23.88 -25.57 -8.72
CA VAL A 245 -23.50 -24.21 -9.11
C VAL A 245 -24.77 -23.35 -9.20
N PHE A 246 -24.89 -22.48 -8.21
CA PHE A 246 -25.89 -21.42 -8.07
C PHE A 246 -25.94 -20.51 -9.31
N LYS A 247 -27.11 -20.46 -9.95
CA LYS A 247 -27.42 -19.66 -11.14
C LYS A 247 -28.22 -18.43 -10.69
N TRP A 248 -27.69 -17.24 -10.96
CA TRP A 248 -28.41 -15.98 -10.74
C TRP A 248 -29.34 -15.73 -11.93
N ASP A 249 -30.64 -15.91 -11.72
CA ASP A 249 -31.68 -15.41 -12.62
C ASP A 249 -31.84 -13.89 -12.38
N SER A 250 -31.73 -13.12 -13.46
CA SER A 250 -32.08 -11.71 -13.51
C SER A 250 -33.44 -11.59 -14.20
N GLU A 251 -34.49 -11.46 -13.39
CA GLU A 251 -35.81 -11.02 -13.83
C GLU A 251 -35.98 -9.53 -13.45
N ASP A 252 -36.02 -8.69 -14.48
CA ASP A 252 -37.06 -7.72 -14.79
C ASP A 252 -37.92 -7.16 -13.63
N GLU A 253 -37.76 -5.87 -13.33
CA GLU A 253 -38.89 -5.03 -12.88
C GLU A 253 -38.85 -3.68 -13.59
N GLU A 254 -39.69 -3.58 -14.63
CA GLU A 254 -40.26 -2.33 -15.11
C GLU A 254 -41.29 -1.82 -14.09
N GLY A 255 -41.13 -0.56 -13.66
CA GLY A 255 -42.04 0.11 -12.74
C GLY A 255 -42.26 1.56 -13.14
N GLU A 256 -43.13 1.75 -14.12
CA GLU A 256 -43.63 3.04 -14.61
C GLU A 256 -44.58 3.68 -13.58
N SER A 257 -44.33 4.96 -13.21
CA SER A 257 -45.32 5.80 -12.50
C SER A 257 -44.94 7.28 -12.64
N SER A 258 -45.26 7.84 -13.81
CA SER A 258 -45.28 9.28 -14.07
C SER A 258 -46.54 9.88 -13.43
N ASN A 259 -46.40 10.59 -12.31
CA ASN A 259 -47.46 11.42 -11.76
C ASN A 259 -47.30 12.87 -12.27
N LYS A 260 -48.26 13.31 -13.08
CA LYS A 260 -48.39 14.68 -13.63
C LYS A 260 -48.68 15.72 -12.53
N PRO A 261 -48.37 17.00 -12.78
CA PRO A 261 -48.57 18.08 -11.82
C PRO A 261 -50.07 18.44 -11.69
N LYS A 262 -50.58 18.53 -10.47
CA LYS A 262 -51.85 19.20 -10.19
C LYS A 262 -51.63 20.71 -10.11
N THR A 263 -52.11 21.39 -11.13
CA THR A 263 -52.46 22.80 -11.11
C THR A 263 -53.60 23.03 -10.11
N SER A 264 -53.38 23.89 -9.12
CA SER A 264 -54.45 24.56 -8.38
C SER A 264 -54.00 25.99 -8.12
N ARG A 265 -54.44 26.90 -8.98
CA ARG A 265 -54.35 28.35 -8.80
C ARG A 265 -55.79 28.85 -8.85
N ARG A 266 -56.37 29.09 -7.69
CA ARG A 266 -57.60 29.87 -7.47
C ARG A 266 -57.25 30.83 -6.35
N ALA A 267 -56.91 32.05 -6.75
CA ALA A 267 -57.74 33.24 -6.60
C ALA A 267 -57.68 33.75 -5.16
N ASP A 268 -56.92 34.83 -4.97
CA ASP A 268 -57.35 35.90 -4.09
C ASP A 268 -57.13 37.22 -4.79
N GLU A 269 -58.23 37.96 -4.82
CA GLU A 269 -58.53 39.20 -5.49
C GLU A 269 -58.63 40.24 -4.38
N ARG A 270 -57.68 41.19 -4.34
CA ARG A 270 -57.84 42.53 -3.75
C ARG A 270 -56.84 43.47 -4.42
N VAL A 271 -57.28 44.21 -5.42
CA VAL A 271 -57.42 45.68 -5.49
C VAL A 271 -58.18 45.99 -6.77
#